data_AF-A0A563EU58-F1
#
_entry.id   AF-A0A563EU58-F1
#
_cell.length_a   1.000
_cell.length_b   1.000
_cell.length_c   1.000
_cell.angle_alpha   90.00
_cell.angle_beta   90.00
_cell.angle_gamma   90.00
#
_symmetry.space_group_name_H-M   'P 1'
#
loop_
_entity.id
_entity.type
_entity.pdbx_description
1 polymer ?
#
loop_
_entity_poly.entity_id
_entity_poly.type
_entity_poly.pdbx_seq_one_letter_code
_entity_poly.pdbx_strand_id
1 'polypeptide(L)'
;MSTIFAVVTRAPHLPLAQRRELVLDAALRVMSRTDGPLSVDAVAAEAGVAKTVLYRCFVNRDDMVAALEQRESRRLTDELEAALRAADSPDRVEAMGQFLQTYFTGVTNAPDSYRLIYDRPSPRASRLLQEARATVARHLAPLFNGDGTSAALFVGVVEAGARLVLEGERPHERAVALFAALTEESSS
;
A
#
# COMPACT_ATOMS: atom_id res chain seq x y z
N MET A 1 6.35 60.88 -11.91
CA MET A 1 5.80 60.19 -10.71
C MET A 1 4.44 59.61 -11.06
N SER A 2 4.35 58.31 -11.34
CA SER A 2 3.11 57.54 -11.21
C SER A 2 3.46 56.06 -11.13
N THR A 3 3.17 55.50 -9.96
CA THR A 3 3.49 54.15 -9.53
C THR A 3 2.43 53.19 -10.06
N ILE A 4 2.86 52.18 -10.81
CA ILE A 4 2.00 51.06 -11.22
C ILE A 4 1.91 50.08 -10.05
N PHE A 5 0.70 49.93 -9.48
CA PHE A 5 0.40 48.87 -8.53
C PHE A 5 0.08 47.59 -9.31
N ALA A 6 0.98 46.60 -9.24
CA ALA A 6 0.74 45.28 -9.79
C ALA A 6 -0.31 44.55 -8.95
N VAL A 7 -1.44 44.18 -9.57
CA VAL A 7 -2.45 43.32 -8.99
C VAL A 7 -1.87 41.91 -8.88
N VAL A 8 -1.58 41.46 -7.65
CA VAL A 8 -1.26 40.06 -7.36
C VAL A 8 -2.54 39.25 -7.51
N THR A 9 -2.70 38.57 -8.64
CA THR A 9 -3.74 37.55 -8.82
C THR A 9 -3.41 36.33 -7.96
N ARG A 10 -4.18 36.12 -6.89
CA ARG A 10 -4.06 34.98 -5.98
C ARG A 10 -4.51 33.71 -6.71
N ALA A 11 -3.61 32.73 -6.82
CA ALA A 11 -3.93 31.41 -7.36
C ALA A 11 -5.16 30.81 -6.65
N PRO A 12 -6.00 30.02 -7.35
CA PRO A 12 -7.25 29.52 -6.80
C PRO A 12 -7.01 28.70 -5.54
N HIS A 13 -7.74 29.03 -4.47
CA HIS A 13 -7.71 28.28 -3.22
C HIS A 13 -8.24 26.88 -3.48
N LEU A 14 -7.35 25.88 -3.44
CA LEU A 14 -7.76 24.48 -3.52
C LEU A 14 -8.85 24.19 -2.46
N PRO A 15 -10.00 23.57 -2.80
CA PRO A 15 -11.01 23.14 -1.84
C PRO A 15 -10.42 22.30 -0.69
N LEU A 16 -11.02 22.36 0.51
CA LEU A 16 -10.49 21.69 1.70
C LEU A 16 -10.31 20.18 1.49
N ALA A 17 -11.25 19.53 0.81
CA ALA A 17 -11.15 18.10 0.49
C ALA A 17 -9.92 17.78 -0.38
N GLN A 18 -9.68 18.56 -1.43
CA GLN A 18 -8.52 18.39 -2.30
C GLN A 18 -7.20 18.70 -1.56
N ARG A 19 -7.20 19.66 -0.62
CA ARG A 19 -6.05 19.89 0.28
C ARG A 19 -5.80 18.72 1.21
N ARG A 20 -6.86 18.10 1.75
CA ARG A 20 -6.72 16.90 2.57
C ARG A 20 -6.03 15.79 1.79
N GLU A 21 -6.44 15.53 0.55
CA GLU A 21 -5.77 14.52 -0.30
C GLU A 21 -4.31 14.86 -0.60
N LEU A 22 -4.01 16.11 -0.97
CA LEU A 22 -2.63 16.57 -1.19
C LEU A 22 -1.73 16.31 0.04
N VAL A 23 -2.26 16.59 1.23
CA VAL A 23 -1.55 16.38 2.49
C VAL A 23 -1.34 14.89 2.77
N LEU A 24 -2.34 14.04 2.52
CA LEU A 24 -2.20 12.60 2.71
C LEU A 24 -1.20 11.99 1.73
N ASP A 25 -1.15 12.47 0.49
CA ASP A 25 -0.14 12.03 -0.50
C ASP A 25 1.29 12.41 -0.05
N ALA A 26 1.45 13.62 0.50
CA ALA A 26 2.72 14.03 1.08
C ALA A 26 3.08 13.21 2.33
N ALA A 27 2.10 12.93 3.19
CA ALA A 27 2.30 12.10 4.37
C ALA A 27 2.74 10.68 4.01
N LEU A 28 2.14 10.08 2.98
CA LEU A 28 2.53 8.77 2.46
C LEU A 28 4.00 8.75 2.03
N ARG A 29 4.43 9.74 1.23
CA ARG A 29 5.82 9.85 0.76
C ARG A 29 6.81 10.11 1.88
N VAL A 30 6.41 10.83 2.93
CA VAL A 30 7.26 11.03 4.11
C VAL A 30 7.40 9.72 4.90
N MET A 31 6.29 9.00 5.14
CA MET A 31 6.33 7.73 5.86
C MET A 31 7.10 6.65 5.11
N SER A 32 7.02 6.60 3.78
CA SER A 32 7.75 5.62 2.98
C SER A 32 9.27 5.80 3.00
N ARG A 33 9.77 6.98 3.41
CA ARG A 33 11.21 7.29 3.48
C ARG A 33 11.80 7.20 4.89
N THR A 34 10.99 6.98 5.93
CA THR A 34 11.45 7.09 7.33
C THR A 34 10.99 5.94 8.21
N ASP A 35 11.86 5.52 9.13
CA ASP A 35 11.53 4.49 10.13
C ASP A 35 10.88 5.03 11.40
N GLY A 36 10.74 6.35 11.51
CA GLY A 36 10.21 7.05 12.67
C GLY A 36 8.73 7.44 12.57
N PRO A 37 8.21 8.11 13.61
CA PRO A 37 6.88 8.70 13.58
C PRO A 37 6.79 9.82 12.52
N LEU A 38 5.58 10.04 11.98
CA LEU A 38 5.33 11.07 10.97
C LEU A 38 5.73 12.48 11.48
N SER A 39 6.62 13.15 10.74
CA SER A 39 7.00 14.54 11.00
C SER A 39 6.05 15.51 10.29
N VAL A 40 5.26 16.26 11.04
CA VAL A 40 4.35 17.29 10.50
C VAL A 40 5.11 18.34 9.69
N ASP A 41 6.34 18.65 10.09
CA ASP A 41 7.20 19.62 9.43
C ASP A 41 7.66 19.11 8.06
N ALA A 42 8.03 17.84 7.98
CA ALA A 42 8.39 17.19 6.73
C ALA A 42 7.19 17.10 5.79
N VAL A 43 5.98 16.78 6.31
CA VAL A 43 4.75 16.75 5.50
C VAL A 43 4.41 18.13 4.95
N ALA A 44 4.55 19.19 5.76
CA ALA A 44 4.30 20.56 5.31
C ALA A 44 5.22 20.93 4.13
N ALA A 45 6.51 20.60 4.26
CA ALA A 45 7.51 20.82 3.23
C ALA A 45 7.21 19.99 1.96
N GLU A 46 6.93 18.69 2.11
CA GLU A 46 6.63 17.78 1.00
C GLU A 46 5.32 18.14 0.26
N ALA A 47 4.31 18.65 0.98
CA ALA A 47 3.06 19.13 0.39
C ALA A 47 3.17 20.55 -0.19
N GLY A 48 4.23 21.29 0.11
CA GLY A 48 4.37 22.71 -0.27
C GLY A 48 3.34 23.63 0.39
N VAL A 49 2.91 23.31 1.62
CA VAL A 49 1.89 24.08 2.36
C VAL A 49 2.39 24.52 3.74
N ALA A 50 1.85 25.62 4.26
CA ALA A 50 2.13 26.04 5.64
C ALA A 50 1.51 25.06 6.66
N LYS A 51 2.13 24.90 7.84
CA LYS A 51 1.59 24.07 8.94
C LYS A 51 0.15 24.45 9.33
N THR A 52 -0.21 25.73 9.23
CA THR A 52 -1.58 26.20 9.49
C THR A 52 -2.59 25.60 8.52
N VAL A 53 -2.20 25.24 7.29
CA VAL A 53 -3.05 24.52 6.33
C VAL A 53 -3.21 23.07 6.73
N LEU A 54 -2.14 22.41 7.19
CA LEU A 54 -2.21 21.05 7.74
C LEU A 54 -3.21 20.97 8.90
N TYR A 55 -3.11 21.87 9.86
CA TYR A 55 -3.99 21.88 11.04
C TYR A 55 -5.43 22.33 10.73
N ARG A 56 -5.68 22.96 9.58
CA ARG A 56 -7.04 23.15 9.05
C ARG A 56 -7.61 21.89 8.41
N CYS A 57 -6.73 21.03 7.90
CA CYS A 57 -7.11 19.75 7.32
C CYS A 57 -7.33 18.72 8.42
N PHE A 58 -6.42 18.59 9.37
CA PHE A 58 -6.40 17.54 10.41
C PHE A 58 -6.23 18.16 11.79
N VAL A 59 -6.93 17.63 12.79
CA VAL A 59 -6.90 18.19 14.16
C VAL A 59 -5.51 18.10 14.77
N ASN A 60 -4.83 16.98 14.52
CA ASN A 60 -3.48 16.72 15.00
C ASN A 60 -2.77 15.70 14.08
N ARG A 61 -1.53 15.34 14.42
CA ARG A 61 -0.76 14.33 13.69
C ARG A 61 -1.45 12.97 13.66
N ASP A 62 -2.04 12.54 14.77
CA ASP A 62 -2.62 11.19 14.89
C ASP A 62 -3.90 11.05 14.04
N ASP A 63 -4.70 12.12 13.93
CA ASP A 63 -5.84 12.22 13.01
C ASP A 63 -5.38 12.12 11.54
N MET A 64 -4.26 12.76 11.20
CA MET A 64 -3.66 12.65 9.86
C MET A 64 -3.17 11.24 9.56
N VAL A 65 -2.47 10.60 10.50
CA VAL A 65 -1.99 9.21 10.35
C VAL A 65 -3.17 8.24 10.23
N ALA A 66 -4.19 8.36 11.10
CA ALA A 66 -5.37 7.51 11.04
C ALA A 66 -6.14 7.68 9.71
N ALA A 67 -6.27 8.91 9.22
CA ALA A 67 -6.88 9.18 7.93
C ALA A 67 -6.07 8.60 6.76
N LEU A 68 -4.74 8.69 6.82
CA LEU A 68 -3.84 8.07 5.85
C LEU A 68 -4.01 6.55 5.84
N GLU A 69 -3.88 5.89 6.99
CA GLU A 69 -4.04 4.44 7.12
C GLU A 69 -5.41 3.98 6.60
N GLN A 70 -6.47 4.71 6.92
CA GLN A 70 -7.82 4.40 6.43
C GLN A 70 -7.93 4.54 4.91
N ARG A 71 -7.33 5.58 4.32
CA ARG A 71 -7.34 5.79 2.87
C ARG A 71 -6.58 4.68 2.15
N GLU A 72 -5.35 4.39 2.59
CA GLU A 72 -4.52 3.37 1.97
C GLU A 72 -5.10 1.96 2.17
N SER A 73 -5.68 1.66 3.33
CA SER A 73 -6.34 0.37 3.56
C SER A 73 -7.52 0.15 2.61
N ARG A 74 -8.32 1.19 2.33
CA ARG A 74 -9.41 1.11 1.36
C ARG A 74 -8.88 0.88 -0.04
N ARG A 75 -7.85 1.62 -0.45
CA ARG A 75 -7.22 1.47 -1.75
C ARG A 75 -6.72 0.04 -1.98
N LEU A 76 -6.02 -0.53 -1.00
CA LEU A 76 -5.55 -1.92 -1.08
C LEU A 76 -6.70 -2.93 -1.15
N THR A 77 -7.79 -2.66 -0.43
CA THR A 77 -9.00 -3.50 -0.50
C THR A 77 -9.64 -3.43 -1.88
N ASP A 78 -9.78 -2.24 -2.46
CA ASP A 78 -10.37 -2.04 -3.79
C ASP A 78 -9.53 -2.70 -4.89
N GLU A 79 -8.19 -2.61 -4.80
CA GLU A 79 -7.25 -3.26 -5.72
C GLU A 79 -7.33 -4.78 -5.62
N LEU A 80 -7.45 -5.31 -4.40
CA LEU A 80 -7.60 -6.73 -4.15
C LEU A 80 -8.94 -7.28 -4.66
N GLU A 81 -10.04 -6.55 -4.46
CA GLU A 81 -11.32 -6.89 -5.06
C GLU A 81 -11.26 -6.86 -6.58
N ALA A 82 -10.53 -5.91 -7.17
CA ALA A 82 -10.31 -5.87 -8.61
C ALA A 82 -9.54 -7.11 -9.11
N ALA A 83 -8.52 -7.55 -8.37
CA ALA A 83 -7.79 -8.77 -8.67
C ALA A 83 -8.67 -10.03 -8.57
N LEU A 84 -9.53 -10.10 -7.55
CA LEU A 84 -10.51 -11.19 -7.42
C LEU A 84 -11.52 -11.21 -8.57
N ARG A 85 -12.02 -10.04 -8.98
CA ARG A 85 -12.92 -9.93 -10.15
C ARG A 85 -12.24 -10.26 -11.46
N ALA A 86 -10.94 -10.00 -11.58
CA ALA A 86 -10.16 -10.31 -12.77
C ALA A 86 -9.93 -11.82 -12.96
N ALA A 87 -10.04 -12.61 -11.89
CA ALA A 87 -9.92 -14.07 -11.92
C ALA A 87 -11.18 -14.76 -12.49
N ASP A 88 -11.57 -14.35 -13.71
CA ASP A 88 -12.81 -14.75 -14.39
C ASP A 88 -12.50 -15.67 -15.57
N SER A 89 -11.92 -16.84 -15.27
CA SER A 89 -11.70 -17.91 -16.25
C SER A 89 -12.21 -19.25 -15.72
N PRO A 90 -12.82 -20.11 -16.57
CA PRO A 90 -13.11 -21.49 -16.20
C PRO A 90 -11.85 -22.35 -16.05
N ASP A 91 -10.72 -21.94 -16.65
CA ASP A 91 -9.43 -22.58 -16.42
C ASP A 91 -8.80 -22.03 -15.13
N ARG A 92 -8.52 -22.91 -14.17
CA ARG A 92 -8.00 -22.52 -12.85
C ARG A 92 -6.61 -21.90 -12.90
N VAL A 93 -5.76 -22.36 -13.83
CA VAL A 93 -4.40 -21.84 -13.97
C VAL A 93 -4.47 -20.44 -14.56
N GLU A 94 -5.32 -20.24 -15.57
CA GLU A 94 -5.55 -18.92 -16.15
C GLU A 94 -6.16 -17.93 -15.15
N ALA A 95 -7.22 -18.33 -14.43
CA ALA A 95 -7.85 -17.49 -13.40
C ALA A 95 -6.83 -17.08 -12.31
N MET A 96 -5.98 -18.01 -11.88
CA MET A 96 -4.91 -17.72 -10.94
C MET A 96 -3.87 -16.76 -11.53
N GLY A 97 -3.49 -16.95 -12.80
CA GLY A 97 -2.59 -16.06 -13.52
C GLY A 97 -3.12 -14.62 -13.58
N GLN A 98 -4.41 -14.45 -13.88
CA GLN A 98 -5.09 -13.15 -13.92
C GLN A 98 -5.09 -12.48 -12.54
N PHE A 99 -5.46 -13.22 -11.49
CA PHE A 99 -5.42 -12.73 -10.10
C PHE A 99 -4.03 -12.20 -9.74
N LEU A 100 -3.00 -13.03 -9.95
CA LEU A 100 -1.61 -12.68 -9.60
C LEU A 100 -1.12 -11.48 -10.42
N GLN A 101 -1.41 -11.44 -11.71
CA GLN A 101 -1.04 -10.33 -12.57
C GLN A 101 -1.64 -9.02 -12.08
N THR A 102 -2.94 -8.98 -11.80
CA THR A 102 -3.60 -7.76 -11.31
C THR A 102 -3.08 -7.35 -9.94
N TYR A 103 -2.92 -8.31 -9.01
CA TYR A 103 -2.39 -8.05 -7.68
C TYR A 103 -0.97 -7.47 -7.72
N PHE A 104 -0.03 -8.13 -8.41
CA PHE A 104 1.36 -7.65 -8.50
C PHE A 104 1.47 -6.35 -9.29
N THR A 105 0.61 -6.10 -10.28
CA THR A 105 0.53 -4.81 -10.95
C THR A 105 0.18 -3.69 -9.97
N GLY A 106 -0.80 -3.92 -9.08
CA GLY A 106 -1.13 -3.01 -7.98
C GLY A 106 0.08 -2.73 -7.07
N VAL A 107 0.74 -3.78 -6.61
CA VAL A 107 1.96 -3.69 -5.78
C VAL A 107 3.03 -2.83 -6.44
N THR A 108 3.28 -3.01 -7.74
CA THR A 108 4.28 -2.24 -8.48
C THR A 108 3.87 -0.79 -8.74
N ASN A 109 2.57 -0.50 -8.86
CA ASN A 109 2.07 0.84 -9.16
C ASN A 109 1.97 1.74 -7.92
N ALA A 110 1.76 1.16 -6.74
CA ALA A 110 1.58 1.89 -5.49
C ALA A 110 2.47 1.38 -4.34
N PRO A 111 3.80 1.25 -4.52
CA PRO A 111 4.68 0.57 -3.57
C PRO A 111 4.66 1.18 -2.17
N ASP A 112 4.53 2.51 -2.06
CA ASP A 112 4.49 3.21 -0.77
C ASP A 112 3.23 2.88 0.05
N SER A 113 2.09 2.69 -0.62
CA SER A 113 0.84 2.27 0.02
C SER A 113 0.98 0.86 0.62
N TYR A 114 1.61 -0.05 -0.12
CA TYR A 114 1.84 -1.41 0.34
C TYR A 114 2.88 -1.49 1.46
N ARG A 115 3.99 -0.73 1.37
CA ARG A 115 5.00 -0.66 2.45
C ARG A 115 4.41 -0.14 3.76
N LEU A 116 3.61 0.92 3.70
CA LEU A 116 2.93 1.48 4.87
C LEU A 116 2.11 0.41 5.61
N ILE A 117 1.43 -0.45 4.86
CA ILE A 117 0.52 -1.44 5.42
C ILE A 117 1.24 -2.74 5.80
N TYR A 118 2.27 -3.17 5.07
CA TYR A 118 2.93 -4.46 5.31
C TYR A 118 4.15 -4.41 6.24
N ASP A 119 4.94 -3.33 6.22
CA ASP A 119 6.22 -3.32 6.94
C ASP A 119 6.00 -3.09 8.44
N ARG A 120 5.08 -2.18 8.77
CA ARG A 120 4.79 -1.77 10.15
C ARG A 120 3.28 -1.52 10.32
N PRO A 121 2.44 -2.57 10.20
CA PRO A 121 1.01 -2.39 10.33
C PRO A 121 0.65 -1.90 11.73
N SER A 122 -0.12 -0.82 11.80
CA SER A 122 -0.81 -0.45 13.04
C SER A 122 -1.74 -1.59 13.49
N PRO A 123 -2.20 -1.62 14.77
CA PRO A 123 -3.17 -2.61 15.20
C PRO A 123 -4.46 -2.63 14.36
N ARG A 124 -4.84 -1.46 13.82
CA ARG A 124 -5.98 -1.33 12.90
C ARG A 124 -5.66 -1.94 11.54
N ALA A 125 -4.54 -1.57 10.93
CA ALA A 125 -4.09 -2.12 9.66
C ALA A 125 -3.92 -3.65 9.74
N SER A 126 -3.38 -4.16 10.85
CA SER A 126 -3.20 -5.60 11.10
C SER A 126 -4.52 -6.37 11.05
N ARG A 127 -5.57 -5.86 11.68
CA ARG A 127 -6.91 -6.47 11.66
C ARG A 127 -7.51 -6.45 10.26
N LEU A 128 -7.43 -5.31 9.58
CA LEU A 128 -7.94 -5.17 8.21
C LEU A 128 -7.23 -6.14 7.25
N LEU A 129 -5.91 -6.28 7.36
CA LEU A 129 -5.15 -7.27 6.60
C LEU A 129 -5.59 -8.69 6.91
N GLN A 130 -5.82 -9.03 8.18
CA GLN A 130 -6.29 -10.36 8.56
C GLN A 130 -7.69 -10.68 7.98
N GLU A 131 -8.60 -9.71 8.01
CA GLU A 131 -9.94 -9.82 7.42
C GLU A 131 -9.88 -9.94 5.89
N ALA A 132 -9.03 -9.14 5.24
CA ALA A 132 -8.78 -9.19 3.81
C ALA A 132 -8.22 -10.56 3.40
N ARG A 133 -7.18 -11.06 4.09
CA ARG A 133 -6.60 -12.40 3.88
C ARG A 133 -7.64 -13.49 3.95
N ALA A 134 -8.46 -13.50 5.00
CA ALA A 134 -9.51 -14.50 5.17
C ALA A 134 -10.55 -14.43 4.05
N THR A 135 -10.89 -13.22 3.60
CA THR A 135 -11.84 -13.01 2.52
C THR A 135 -11.29 -13.48 1.17
N VAL A 136 -10.02 -13.18 0.87
CA VAL A 136 -9.34 -13.64 -0.35
C VAL A 136 -9.20 -15.16 -0.35
N ALA A 137 -8.73 -15.74 0.76
CA ALA A 137 -8.60 -17.20 0.87
C ALA A 137 -9.93 -17.91 0.62
N ARG A 138 -11.04 -17.37 1.13
CA ARG A 138 -12.38 -17.90 0.88
C ARG A 138 -12.79 -17.80 -0.60
N HIS A 139 -12.49 -16.69 -1.26
CA HIS A 139 -12.78 -16.50 -2.69
C HIS A 139 -11.92 -17.39 -3.59
N LEU A 140 -10.66 -17.60 -3.22
CA LEU A 140 -9.74 -18.43 -3.99
C LEU A 140 -9.90 -19.94 -3.71
N ALA A 141 -10.57 -20.33 -2.61
CA ALA A 141 -10.75 -21.74 -2.24
C ALA A 141 -11.27 -22.64 -3.37
N PRO A 142 -12.23 -22.25 -4.24
CA PRO A 142 -12.64 -23.06 -5.38
C PRO A 142 -11.50 -23.40 -6.35
N LEU A 143 -10.49 -22.55 -6.51
CA LEU A 143 -9.31 -22.83 -7.32
C LEU A 143 -8.43 -23.94 -6.70
N PHE A 144 -8.55 -24.15 -5.38
CA PHE A 144 -7.86 -25.18 -4.60
C PHE A 144 -8.78 -26.38 -4.28
N ASN A 145 -9.71 -26.74 -5.19
CA ASN A 145 -10.71 -27.81 -4.97
C ASN A 145 -11.59 -27.59 -3.72
N GLY A 146 -11.78 -26.34 -3.30
CA GLY A 146 -12.52 -25.98 -2.09
C GLY A 146 -11.69 -25.99 -0.80
N ASP A 147 -10.40 -26.30 -0.84
CA ASP A 147 -9.54 -26.28 0.35
C ASP A 147 -9.14 -24.85 0.73
N GLY A 148 -9.82 -24.32 1.73
CA GLY A 148 -9.53 -23.00 2.31
C GLY A 148 -8.16 -22.91 2.99
N THR A 149 -7.58 -24.02 3.44
CA THR A 149 -6.26 -24.04 4.08
C THR A 149 -5.18 -23.80 3.03
N SER A 150 -5.22 -24.54 1.92
CA SER A 150 -4.33 -24.33 0.79
C SER A 150 -4.44 -22.92 0.23
N ALA A 151 -5.68 -22.39 0.10
CA ALA A 151 -5.89 -21.02 -0.34
C ALA A 151 -5.29 -19.98 0.63
N ALA A 152 -5.43 -20.18 1.94
CA ALA A 152 -4.84 -19.29 2.95
C ALA A 152 -3.30 -19.32 2.94
N LEU A 153 -2.71 -20.51 2.79
CA LEU A 153 -1.25 -20.66 2.63
C LEU A 153 -0.76 -19.94 1.38
N PHE A 154 -1.48 -20.10 0.26
CA PHE A 154 -1.17 -19.43 -0.98
C PHE A 154 -1.20 -17.90 -0.84
N VAL A 155 -2.24 -17.35 -0.21
CA VAL A 155 -2.31 -15.90 0.09
C VAL A 155 -1.09 -15.44 0.89
N GLY A 156 -0.69 -16.22 1.91
CA GLY A 156 0.53 -15.92 2.68
C GLY A 156 1.81 -15.88 1.83
N VAL A 157 1.95 -16.82 0.88
CA VAL A 157 3.08 -16.85 -0.06
C VAL A 157 3.07 -15.65 -0.99
N VAL A 158 1.91 -15.29 -1.54
CA VAL A 158 1.76 -14.13 -2.45
C VAL A 158 2.12 -12.82 -1.74
N GLU A 159 1.69 -12.64 -0.49
CA GLU A 159 2.05 -11.47 0.31
C GLU A 159 3.53 -11.42 0.69
N ALA A 160 4.15 -12.56 0.98
CA ALA A 160 5.60 -12.63 1.17
C ALA A 160 6.33 -12.24 -0.11
N GLY A 161 5.86 -12.71 -1.27
CA GLY A 161 6.36 -12.31 -2.58
C GLY A 161 6.21 -10.81 -2.83
N ALA A 162 5.09 -10.19 -2.46
CA ALA A 162 4.88 -8.75 -2.57
C ALA A 162 5.93 -7.96 -1.77
N ARG A 163 6.23 -8.37 -0.53
CA ARG A 163 7.28 -7.72 0.29
C ARG A 163 8.65 -7.80 -0.37
N LEU A 164 9.04 -8.96 -0.89
CA LEU A 164 10.31 -9.12 -1.61
C LEU A 164 10.38 -8.22 -2.86
N VAL A 165 9.29 -8.11 -3.62
CA VAL A 165 9.21 -7.18 -4.77
C VAL A 165 9.37 -5.73 -4.32
N LEU A 166 8.77 -5.34 -3.18
CA LEU A 166 8.89 -3.99 -2.62
C LEU A 166 10.30 -3.68 -2.09
N GLU A 167 11.05 -4.68 -1.66
CA GLU A 167 12.46 -4.56 -1.27
C GLU A 167 13.39 -4.43 -2.48
N GLY A 168 12.84 -4.49 -3.71
CA GLY A 168 13.62 -4.49 -4.95
C GLY A 168 14.31 -5.83 -5.21
N GLU A 169 14.00 -6.85 -4.42
CA GLU A 169 14.52 -8.19 -4.60
C GLU A 169 13.76 -8.92 -5.70
N ARG A 170 14.46 -9.82 -6.39
CA ARG A 170 13.84 -10.76 -7.31
C ARG A 170 13.50 -12.03 -6.53
N PRO A 171 12.22 -12.31 -6.21
CA PRO A 171 11.86 -13.37 -5.26
C PRO A 171 12.37 -14.76 -5.68
N HIS A 172 12.45 -15.00 -6.99
CA HIS A 172 12.96 -16.25 -7.56
C HIS A 172 14.47 -16.43 -7.33
N GLU A 173 15.28 -15.38 -7.42
CA GLU A 173 16.72 -15.45 -7.15
C GLU A 173 16.99 -15.68 -5.65
N ARG A 174 16.21 -15.03 -4.78
CA ARG A 174 16.30 -15.19 -3.32
C ARG A 174 15.93 -16.61 -2.88
N ALA A 175 14.85 -17.18 -3.43
CA ALA A 175 14.43 -18.54 -3.13
C ALA A 175 15.49 -19.59 -3.53
N VAL A 176 16.14 -19.40 -4.69
CA VAL A 176 17.26 -20.27 -5.13
C VAL A 176 18.45 -20.15 -4.19
N ALA A 177 18.82 -18.94 -3.78
CA ALA A 177 19.92 -18.72 -2.84
C ALA A 177 19.64 -19.35 -1.45
N LEU A 178 18.42 -19.22 -0.95
CA LEU A 178 17.98 -19.82 0.32
C LEU A 178 18.01 -21.36 0.27
N PHE A 179 17.53 -21.93 -0.84
CA PHE A 179 17.58 -23.38 -1.03
C PHE A 179 19.03 -23.90 -1.09
N ALA A 180 19.91 -23.22 -1.82
CA ALA A 180 21.32 -23.56 -1.88
C ALA A 180 21.98 -23.55 -0.48
N ALA A 181 21.73 -22.50 0.32
CA ALA A 181 22.26 -22.37 1.67
C ALA A 181 21.78 -23.50 2.61
N LEU A 182 20.49 -23.87 2.53
CA LEU A 182 19.92 -24.96 3.34
C LEU A 182 20.49 -26.34 2.97
N THR A 183 20.89 -26.54 1.71
CA THR A 183 21.52 -27.79 1.26
C THR A 183 23.01 -27.88 1.63
N GLU A 184 23.70 -26.75 1.78
CA GLU A 184 25.10 -26.70 2.19
C GLU A 184 25.28 -26.98 3.70
N GLU A 185 24.35 -26.54 4.56
CA GLU A 185 24.39 -26.82 6.01
C GLU A 185 24.10 -28.29 6.37
N SER A 186 23.47 -29.06 5.47
CA SER A 186 23.11 -30.47 5.71
C SER A 186 24.22 -31.48 5.36
N SER A 187 25.37 -31.02 4.87
CA SER A 187 26.48 -31.86 4.42
C SER A 187 27.69 -31.88 5.37
N SER A 188 27.54 -31.43 6.62
CA SER A 188 28.61 -31.40 7.62
C SER A 188 28.34 -32.25 8.85
#